data_AF-A0A820XD34-F1
#
_entry.id   AF-A0A820XD34-F1
#
_cell.length_a   1.000
_cell.length_b   1.000
_cell.length_c   1.000
_cell.angle_alpha   90.00
_cell.angle_beta   90.00
_cell.angle_gamma   90.00
#
_symmetry.space_group_name_H-M   'P 1'
#
loop_
_entity.id
_entity.type
_entity.pdbx_description
1 polymer ?
#
loop_
_entity_poly.entity_id
_entity_poly.type
_entity_poly.pdbx_seq_one_letter_code
_entity_poly.pdbx_strand_id
1 'polypeptide(L)'
;MEHPVEDWEMNGMDLIMEFHLYVYISETNPLDLIAGYLNEPLTSLEEALQPFHGQIDQLADNIKKAKTEFYYPSEHKRIRDGPAVIYIYTMKWKNRCVYGHLEVAWKSKDRSKMKPWLIYLRLFRSALDKLSDIEKEIWQEILYDESLLQKLNSNTGALYSYLSLCLLSPNEIKDYLQKNAGNIVLLIGHKSVNGKSITEYSDNKKIAYLIWPGTKLGVFKSKRKSCPQYLL
;
A
#
# COMPACT_ATOMS: atom_id res chain seq x y z
N MET A 1 -6.58 -24.03 36.68
CA MET A 1 -7.73 -24.46 35.88
C MET A 1 -7.36 -24.16 34.44
N GLU A 2 -6.80 -25.16 33.77
CA GLU A 2 -6.23 -25.06 32.43
C GLU A 2 -7.39 -24.95 31.42
N HIS A 3 -7.29 -23.99 30.51
CA HIS A 3 -8.21 -23.90 29.37
C HIS A 3 -7.79 -24.94 28.33
N PRO A 4 -8.72 -25.69 27.72
CA PRO A 4 -8.37 -26.70 26.75
C PRO A 4 -7.88 -26.03 25.46
N VAL A 5 -6.73 -26.48 24.98
CA VAL A 5 -6.29 -26.26 23.60
C VAL A 5 -7.05 -27.30 22.77
N GLU A 6 -8.08 -26.88 22.04
CA GLU A 6 -8.73 -27.75 21.06
C GLU A 6 -7.77 -27.92 19.87
N ASP A 7 -7.26 -29.14 19.70
CA ASP A 7 -6.60 -29.61 18.49
C ASP A 7 -7.63 -29.69 17.36
N TRP A 8 -7.48 -28.87 16.32
CA TRP A 8 -8.29 -28.95 15.11
C TRP A 8 -7.49 -29.63 13.99
N GLU A 9 -7.89 -30.86 13.66
CA GLU A 9 -7.44 -31.57 12.46
C GLU A 9 -7.85 -30.77 11.20
N MET A 10 -6.85 -30.35 10.42
CA MET A 10 -7.05 -29.60 9.18
C MET A 10 -7.51 -30.51 8.04
N ASN A 11 -8.80 -30.85 8.02
CA ASN A 11 -9.43 -31.47 6.87
C ASN A 11 -9.69 -30.43 5.77
N GLY A 12 -8.73 -30.27 4.86
CA GLY A 12 -8.89 -29.98 3.42
C GLY A 12 -10.01 -29.03 2.94
N MET A 13 -10.36 -27.97 3.66
CA MET A 13 -11.27 -26.91 3.20
C MET A 13 -10.54 -25.58 3.14
N ASP A 14 -10.67 -24.85 2.03
CA ASP A 14 -10.10 -23.52 1.82
C ASP A 14 -10.55 -22.56 2.93
N LEU A 15 -9.68 -22.38 3.94
CA LEU A 15 -10.00 -21.66 5.16
C LEU A 15 -9.74 -20.17 4.97
N ILE A 16 -10.73 -19.45 4.44
CA ILE A 16 -10.70 -17.98 4.49
C ILE A 16 -11.06 -17.56 5.92
N MET A 17 -10.01 -17.31 6.73
CA MET A 17 -10.16 -16.64 8.01
C MET A 17 -10.08 -15.13 7.83
N GLU A 18 -11.18 -14.46 8.13
CA GLU A 18 -11.31 -13.02 8.04
C GLU A 18 -11.08 -12.39 9.42
N PHE A 19 -10.08 -11.52 9.53
CA PHE A 19 -9.80 -10.76 10.75
C PHE A 19 -10.10 -9.30 10.51
N HIS A 20 -11.13 -8.76 11.16
CA HIS A 20 -11.44 -7.33 11.14
C HIS A 20 -10.59 -6.66 12.20
N LEU A 21 -9.52 -6.01 11.76
CA LEU A 21 -8.62 -5.26 12.62
C LEU A 21 -8.89 -3.77 12.43
N TYR A 22 -9.32 -3.10 13.49
CA TYR A 22 -9.45 -1.66 13.54
C TYR A 22 -8.15 -1.05 14.04
N VAL A 23 -7.49 -0.28 13.19
CA VAL A 23 -6.19 0.34 13.49
C VAL A 23 -6.25 1.86 13.39
N TYR A 24 -5.53 2.54 14.27
CA TYR A 24 -5.24 3.98 14.17
C TYR A 24 -3.84 4.21 13.61
N ILE A 25 -3.65 5.36 12.99
CA ILE A 25 -2.39 5.80 12.39
C ILE A 25 -1.75 6.85 13.32
N SER A 26 -0.49 6.66 13.69
CA SER A 26 0.30 7.71 14.38
C SER A 26 1.47 8.15 13.51
N GLU A 27 1.87 9.41 13.64
CA GLU A 27 3.11 9.91 13.03
C GLU A 27 4.32 9.15 13.56
N THR A 28 5.24 8.79 12.66
CA THR A 28 6.51 8.17 13.06
C THR A 28 7.64 8.43 12.07
N ASN A 29 8.86 8.32 12.61
CA ASN A 29 10.12 8.51 11.90
C ASN A 29 10.14 7.75 10.56
N PRO A 30 10.73 8.34 9.49
CA PRO A 30 10.96 7.62 8.25
C PRO A 30 11.77 6.36 8.55
N LEU A 31 11.38 5.23 7.96
CA LEU A 31 12.15 3.98 8.06
C LEU A 31 13.61 4.27 7.69
N ASP A 32 14.57 3.65 8.40
CA ASP A 32 16.00 3.76 8.10
C ASP A 32 16.30 3.49 6.62
N LEU A 33 15.49 2.63 6.00
CA LEU A 33 15.58 2.24 4.61
C LEU A 33 15.37 3.40 3.63
N ILE A 34 14.58 4.42 4.00
CA ILE A 34 14.36 5.64 3.21
C ILE A 34 14.90 6.89 3.89
N ALA A 35 15.72 6.73 4.95
CA ALA A 35 16.35 7.85 5.61
C ALA A 35 17.16 8.68 4.60
N GLY A 36 16.84 9.98 4.53
CA GLY A 36 17.42 10.94 3.60
C GLY A 36 16.55 11.30 2.39
N TYR A 37 15.42 10.61 2.15
CA TYR A 37 14.58 10.93 0.98
C TYR A 37 14.07 12.39 0.96
N LEU A 38 13.86 13.00 2.14
CA LEU A 38 13.46 14.40 2.23
C LEU A 38 14.54 15.40 1.76
N ASN A 39 15.80 14.96 1.74
CA ASN A 39 16.95 15.77 1.30
C ASN A 39 17.17 15.69 -0.21
N GLU A 40 16.51 14.76 -0.90
CA GLU A 40 16.58 14.68 -2.36
C GLU A 40 15.92 15.92 -3.01
N PRO A 41 16.42 16.36 -4.17
CA PRO A 41 15.80 17.45 -4.90
C PRO A 41 14.39 17.07 -5.38
N LEU A 42 13.51 18.06 -5.50
CA LEU A 42 12.24 17.89 -6.20
C LEU A 42 12.50 18.03 -7.70
N THR A 43 12.29 16.94 -8.44
CA THR A 43 12.58 16.80 -9.88
C THR A 43 11.30 16.53 -10.67
N SER A 44 11.38 16.43 -12.01
CA SER A 44 10.26 15.91 -12.81
C SER A 44 10.07 14.40 -12.61
N LEU A 45 8.94 13.87 -13.06
CA LEU A 45 8.69 12.42 -13.05
C LEU A 45 9.72 11.65 -13.88
N GLU A 46 10.12 12.18 -15.04
CA GLU A 46 11.16 11.59 -15.90
C GLU A 46 12.51 11.50 -15.18
N GLU A 47 12.93 12.59 -14.53
CA GLU A 47 14.19 12.66 -13.78
C GLU A 47 14.17 11.70 -12.60
N ALA A 48 13.05 11.65 -11.86
CA ALA A 48 12.89 10.80 -10.69
C ALA A 48 12.93 9.29 -11.02
N LEU A 49 12.46 8.91 -12.21
CA LEU A 49 12.43 7.52 -12.68
C LEU A 49 13.58 7.19 -13.65
N GLN A 50 14.46 8.15 -13.94
CA GLN A 50 15.60 7.97 -14.84
C GLN A 50 16.46 6.75 -14.51
N PRO A 51 16.77 6.44 -13.23
CA PRO A 51 17.61 5.28 -12.88
C PRO A 51 17.03 3.93 -13.30
N PHE A 52 15.73 3.87 -13.60
CA PHE A 52 15.01 2.64 -13.92
C PHE A 52 14.75 2.46 -15.43
N HIS A 53 15.22 3.39 -16.28
CA HIS A 53 15.17 3.20 -17.72
C HIS A 53 15.93 1.93 -18.14
N GLY A 54 15.29 1.08 -18.94
CA GLY A 54 15.82 -0.22 -19.35
C GLY A 54 15.73 -1.31 -18.28
N GLN A 55 15.29 -1.00 -17.05
CA GLN A 55 15.03 -1.98 -15.98
C GLN A 55 13.55 -2.26 -15.79
N ILE A 56 12.70 -1.25 -16.01
CA ILE A 56 11.25 -1.37 -16.00
C ILE A 56 10.76 -1.30 -17.45
N ASP A 57 10.09 -2.38 -17.89
CA ASP A 57 9.56 -2.47 -19.24
C ASP A 57 8.54 -1.35 -19.49
N GLN A 58 8.63 -0.73 -20.68
CA GLN A 58 7.72 0.32 -21.15
C GLN A 58 7.65 1.56 -20.23
N LEU A 59 8.67 1.80 -19.40
CA LEU A 59 8.67 2.90 -18.44
C LEU A 59 8.44 4.27 -19.10
N ALA A 60 9.17 4.56 -20.17
CA ALA A 60 9.07 5.85 -20.87
C ALA A 60 7.66 6.11 -21.43
N ASP A 61 7.05 5.10 -22.06
CA ASP A 61 5.69 5.20 -22.59
C ASP A 61 4.65 5.39 -21.49
N ASN A 62 4.82 4.70 -20.35
CA ASN A 62 3.92 4.84 -19.20
C ASN A 62 4.10 6.17 -18.48
N ILE A 63 5.31 6.75 -18.43
CA ILE A 63 5.52 8.13 -17.96
C ILE A 63 4.77 9.11 -18.85
N LYS A 64 4.89 8.97 -20.18
CA LYS A 64 4.16 9.82 -21.13
C LYS A 64 2.65 9.69 -20.97
N LYS A 65 2.15 8.46 -20.80
CA LYS A 65 0.72 8.19 -20.56
C LYS A 65 0.25 8.86 -19.26
N ALA A 66 0.98 8.67 -18.16
CA ALA A 66 0.63 9.26 -16.87
C ALA A 66 0.55 10.79 -16.91
N LYS A 67 1.47 11.42 -17.64
CA LYS A 67 1.48 12.88 -17.82
C LYS A 67 0.39 13.38 -18.76
N THR A 68 -0.01 12.58 -19.75
CA THR A 68 -1.13 12.89 -20.64
C THR A 68 -2.46 12.83 -19.90
N GLU A 69 -2.66 11.80 -19.07
CA GLU A 69 -3.90 11.61 -18.30
C GLU A 69 -4.15 12.78 -17.34
N PHE A 70 -3.09 13.31 -16.75
CA PHE A 70 -3.16 14.47 -15.86
C PHE A 70 -2.54 15.72 -16.49
N TYR A 71 -2.77 15.90 -17.80
CA TYR A 71 -2.21 17.03 -18.55
C TYR A 71 -2.58 18.36 -17.90
N TYR A 72 -1.55 19.17 -17.66
CA TYR A 72 -1.65 20.46 -17.03
C TYR A 72 -2.30 21.48 -17.99
N PRO A 73 -3.45 22.06 -17.63
CA PRO A 73 -3.45 23.31 -16.86
C PRO A 73 -4.54 23.31 -15.79
N SER A 74 -4.35 22.60 -14.68
CA SER A 74 -5.29 22.69 -13.55
C SER A 74 -4.97 23.90 -12.68
N GLU A 75 -5.96 24.46 -11.98
CA GLU A 75 -5.84 25.67 -11.16
C GLU A 75 -4.78 25.59 -10.04
N HIS A 76 -4.21 24.41 -9.81
CA HIS A 76 -3.22 24.12 -8.77
C HIS A 76 -1.77 24.20 -9.30
N LYS A 77 -1.34 25.42 -9.65
CA LYS A 77 -0.02 25.85 -10.24
C LYS A 77 1.26 25.45 -9.50
N ARG A 78 1.22 24.44 -8.62
CA ARG A 78 2.29 24.14 -7.66
C ARG A 78 2.79 22.69 -7.65
N ILE A 79 2.28 21.79 -8.50
CA ILE A 79 2.82 20.42 -8.60
C ILE A 79 3.06 20.07 -10.05
N ARG A 80 4.29 20.31 -10.52
CA ARG A 80 4.78 19.71 -11.76
C ARG A 80 4.72 18.19 -11.55
N ASP A 81 3.92 17.50 -12.34
CA ASP A 81 3.74 16.03 -12.37
C ASP A 81 3.10 15.35 -11.13
N GLY A 82 2.56 16.08 -10.14
CA GLY A 82 2.05 15.49 -8.89
C GLY A 82 1.01 14.37 -9.06
N PRO A 83 -0.11 14.64 -9.75
CA PRO A 83 -1.10 13.62 -10.11
C PRO A 83 -0.51 12.43 -10.90
N ALA A 84 0.37 12.72 -11.87
CA ALA A 84 0.99 11.69 -12.72
C ALA A 84 1.88 10.74 -11.93
N VAL A 85 2.54 11.22 -10.87
CA VAL A 85 3.38 10.43 -9.97
C VAL A 85 2.57 9.37 -9.20
N ILE A 86 1.38 9.74 -8.73
CA ILE A 86 0.46 8.82 -8.04
C ILE A 86 -0.14 7.84 -9.07
N TYR A 87 -0.53 8.35 -10.24
CA TYR A 87 -1.13 7.54 -11.28
C TYR A 87 -0.20 6.41 -11.73
N ILE A 88 1.05 6.74 -12.11
CA ILE A 88 2.02 5.73 -12.58
C ILE A 88 2.36 4.68 -11.53
N TYR A 89 2.27 5.02 -10.25
CA TYR A 89 2.43 4.06 -9.16
C TYR A 89 1.29 3.03 -9.13
N THR A 90 0.06 3.49 -9.34
CA THR A 90 -1.14 2.62 -9.30
C THR A 90 -1.45 1.90 -10.62
N MET A 91 -0.85 2.37 -11.72
CA MET A 91 -1.00 1.78 -13.04
C MET A 91 -0.53 0.32 -13.06
N LYS A 92 -1.29 -0.53 -13.77
CA LYS A 92 -0.89 -1.91 -14.04
C LYS A 92 -0.51 -2.05 -15.51
N TRP A 93 0.68 -2.59 -15.77
CA TRP A 93 1.11 -3.00 -17.11
C TRP A 93 1.96 -4.27 -17.04
N LYS A 94 2.34 -4.78 -18.22
CA LYS A 94 3.06 -6.05 -18.37
C LYS A 94 4.42 -5.99 -17.63
N ASN A 95 4.82 -7.11 -17.00
CA ASN A 95 6.13 -7.30 -16.36
C ASN A 95 6.47 -6.29 -15.25
N ARG A 96 5.71 -6.33 -14.13
CA ARG A 96 5.89 -5.50 -12.92
C ARG A 96 5.95 -3.99 -13.21
N CYS A 97 4.89 -3.28 -12.84
CA CYS A 97 4.88 -1.81 -12.88
C CYS A 97 5.79 -1.19 -11.81
N VAL A 98 5.85 0.14 -11.77
CA VAL A 98 6.61 0.93 -10.78
C VAL A 98 6.34 0.45 -9.34
N TYR A 99 5.07 0.22 -8.97
CA TYR A 99 4.70 -0.39 -7.69
C TYR A 99 5.44 -1.70 -7.43
N GLY A 100 5.44 -2.63 -8.39
CA GLY A 100 6.02 -3.96 -8.21
C GLY A 100 7.55 -3.93 -8.06
N HIS A 101 8.25 -3.05 -8.79
CA HIS A 101 9.70 -2.90 -8.63
C HIS A 101 10.07 -2.24 -7.30
N LEU A 102 9.32 -1.22 -6.90
CA LEU A 102 9.51 -0.56 -5.60
C LEU A 102 9.22 -1.53 -4.45
N GLU A 103 8.16 -2.34 -4.56
CA GLU A 103 7.82 -3.38 -3.57
C GLU A 103 8.95 -4.41 -3.40
N VAL A 104 9.61 -4.82 -4.48
CA VAL A 104 10.78 -5.71 -4.42
C VAL A 104 11.96 -5.04 -3.69
N ALA A 105 12.21 -3.76 -3.94
CA ALA A 105 13.24 -3.01 -3.25
C ALA A 105 12.94 -2.90 -1.74
N TRP A 106 11.68 -2.64 -1.37
CA TRP A 106 11.22 -2.65 0.02
C TRP A 106 11.45 -4.01 0.70
N LYS A 107 10.98 -5.09 0.07
CA LYS A 107 11.07 -6.46 0.61
C LYS A 107 12.51 -6.95 0.77
N SER A 108 13.45 -6.40 -0.01
CA SER A 108 14.86 -6.75 0.08
C SER A 108 15.53 -6.30 1.38
N LYS A 109 14.96 -5.31 2.08
CA LYS A 109 15.57 -4.64 3.26
C LYS A 109 16.99 -4.11 3.02
N ASP A 110 17.38 -3.95 1.75
CA ASP A 110 18.69 -3.49 1.34
C ASP A 110 18.62 -2.01 0.97
N ARG A 111 19.28 -1.17 1.79
CA ARG A 111 19.30 0.27 1.58
C ARG A 111 19.92 0.66 0.24
N SER A 112 20.87 -0.13 -0.28
CA SER A 112 21.48 0.14 -1.59
C SER A 112 20.46 0.01 -2.72
N LYS A 113 19.50 -0.94 -2.61
CA LYS A 113 18.41 -1.14 -3.56
C LYS A 113 17.33 -0.07 -3.45
N MET A 114 17.18 0.54 -2.28
CA MET A 114 16.23 1.64 -2.05
C MET A 114 16.79 3.02 -2.41
N LYS A 115 18.12 3.18 -2.43
CA LYS A 115 18.76 4.47 -2.76
C LYS A 115 18.31 5.09 -4.09
N PRO A 116 18.17 4.34 -5.21
CA PRO A 116 17.69 4.90 -6.47
C PRO A 116 16.24 5.41 -6.41
N TRP A 117 15.45 4.95 -5.44
CA TRP A 117 14.05 5.33 -5.28
C TRP A 117 13.83 6.61 -4.46
N LEU A 118 14.86 7.13 -3.78
CA LEU A 118 14.68 8.25 -2.85
C LEU A 118 14.16 9.51 -3.54
N ILE A 119 14.64 9.83 -4.75
CA ILE A 119 14.17 10.97 -5.55
C ILE A 119 12.69 10.78 -5.93
N TYR A 120 12.32 9.57 -6.37
CA TYR A 120 10.92 9.25 -6.65
C TYR A 120 10.03 9.36 -5.41
N LEU A 121 10.48 8.85 -4.26
CA LEU A 121 9.76 8.94 -2.99
C LEU A 121 9.61 10.40 -2.52
N ARG A 122 10.62 11.25 -2.75
CA ARG A 122 10.53 12.69 -2.48
C ARG A 122 9.43 13.35 -3.29
N LEU A 123 9.40 13.08 -4.59
CA LEU A 123 8.38 13.59 -5.50
C LEU A 123 6.99 13.05 -5.10
N PHE A 124 6.88 11.76 -4.82
CA PHE A 124 5.65 11.11 -4.39
C PHE A 124 5.09 11.71 -3.10
N ARG A 125 5.95 11.89 -2.09
CA ARG A 125 5.55 12.51 -0.82
C ARG A 125 5.02 13.93 -1.05
N SER A 126 5.69 14.70 -1.90
CA SER A 126 5.25 16.07 -2.20
C SER A 126 3.89 16.15 -2.90
N ALA A 127 3.52 15.11 -3.64
CA ALA A 127 2.20 14.97 -4.24
C ALA A 127 1.16 14.59 -3.18
N LEU A 128 1.46 13.59 -2.34
CA LEU A 128 0.58 13.15 -1.25
C LEU A 128 0.26 14.25 -0.24
N ASP A 129 1.25 15.03 0.17
CA ASP A 129 1.09 16.09 1.18
C ASP A 129 0.08 17.18 0.75
N LYS A 130 -0.22 17.27 -0.54
CA LYS A 130 -1.16 18.24 -1.12
C LYS A 130 -2.57 17.69 -1.30
N LEU A 131 -2.79 16.40 -1.01
CA LEU A 131 -4.10 15.79 -1.10
C LEU A 131 -4.94 16.11 0.13
N SER A 132 -6.26 16.10 -0.05
CA SER A 132 -7.21 16.23 1.03
C SER A 132 -7.19 15.01 1.94
N ASP A 133 -7.40 15.26 3.23
CA ASP A 133 -7.60 14.19 4.20
C ASP A 133 -8.96 13.52 4.01
N ILE A 134 -9.03 12.23 4.31
CA ILE A 134 -10.23 11.42 4.29
C ILE A 134 -10.43 10.75 5.65
N GLU A 135 -11.63 10.92 6.19
CA GLU A 135 -12.10 10.23 7.38
C GLU A 135 -13.13 9.18 6.95
N LYS A 136 -12.63 8.07 6.42
CA LYS A 136 -13.43 6.90 6.04
C LYS A 136 -12.77 5.62 6.52
N GLU A 137 -13.59 4.59 6.67
CA GLU A 137 -13.08 3.23 6.80
C GLU A 137 -12.50 2.80 5.46
N ILE A 138 -11.24 2.38 5.47
CA ILE A 138 -10.53 1.86 4.30
C ILE A 138 -10.09 0.44 4.58
N TRP A 139 -9.94 -0.36 3.53
CA TRP A 139 -9.71 -1.78 3.65
C TRP A 139 -8.40 -2.19 3.00
N GLN A 140 -7.69 -3.11 3.62
CA GLN A 140 -6.49 -3.68 3.05
C GLN A 140 -6.51 -5.20 3.17
N GLU A 141 -6.17 -5.85 2.07
CA GLU A 141 -5.84 -7.27 2.01
C GLU A 141 -4.35 -7.50 2.29
N ILE A 142 -4.05 -8.42 3.21
CA ILE A 142 -2.68 -8.89 3.48
C ILE A 142 -2.72 -10.41 3.56
N LEU A 143 -1.78 -11.08 2.89
CA LEU A 143 -1.58 -12.51 3.08
C LEU A 143 -1.22 -12.78 4.54
N TYR A 144 -1.80 -13.83 5.11
CA TYR A 144 -1.57 -14.19 6.49
C TYR A 144 -0.09 -14.46 6.75
N ASP A 145 0.42 -13.79 7.77
CA ASP A 145 1.74 -13.98 8.34
C ASP A 145 1.55 -14.02 9.86
N GLU A 146 1.89 -15.15 10.47
CA GLU A 146 1.75 -15.34 11.92
C GLU A 146 2.55 -14.27 12.71
N SER A 147 3.70 -13.85 12.18
CA SER A 147 4.52 -12.81 12.79
C SER A 147 3.84 -11.44 12.74
N LEU A 148 3.02 -11.17 11.73
CA LEU A 148 2.20 -9.97 11.63
C LEU A 148 1.09 -10.00 12.67
N LEU A 149 0.40 -11.14 12.83
CA LEU A 149 -0.66 -11.30 13.83
C LEU A 149 -0.11 -11.10 15.25
N GLN A 150 1.05 -11.69 15.56
CA GLN A 150 1.72 -11.50 16.86
C GLN A 150 2.07 -10.03 17.12
N LYS A 151 2.64 -9.33 16.12
CA LYS A 151 2.96 -7.89 16.23
C LYS A 151 1.72 -7.04 16.46
N LEU A 152 0.64 -7.32 15.73
CA LEU A 152 -0.64 -6.63 15.88
C LEU A 152 -1.26 -6.86 17.27
N ASN A 153 -1.16 -8.07 17.80
CA ASN A 153 -1.66 -8.42 19.14
C ASN A 153 -0.79 -7.87 20.29
N SER A 154 0.51 -7.67 20.05
CA SER A 154 1.46 -7.23 21.09
C SER A 154 1.38 -5.75 21.47
N ASN A 155 0.53 -4.95 20.80
CA ASN A 155 0.41 -3.50 21.00
C ASN A 155 1.74 -2.71 20.85
N THR A 156 2.83 -3.32 20.40
CA THR A 156 4.12 -2.64 20.16
C THR A 156 4.13 -1.82 18.86
N GLY A 157 3.02 -1.83 18.12
CA GLY A 157 2.83 -1.14 16.86
C GLY A 157 3.44 -1.92 15.70
N ALA A 158 2.61 -2.47 14.81
CA ALA A 158 3.12 -3.01 13.56
C ALA A 158 3.56 -1.83 12.68
N LEU A 159 4.85 -1.78 12.33
CA LEU A 159 5.39 -0.80 11.39
C LEU A 159 5.03 -1.24 9.97
N TYR A 160 4.27 -0.40 9.27
CA TYR A 160 4.10 -0.57 7.83
C TYR A 160 5.45 -0.30 7.16
N SER A 161 6.10 -1.37 6.71
CA SER A 161 7.50 -1.33 6.24
C SER A 161 7.64 -0.91 4.77
N TYR A 162 6.53 -0.66 4.08
CA TYR A 162 6.47 -0.33 2.65
C TYR A 162 5.23 0.50 2.31
N LEU A 163 5.19 1.06 1.09
CA LEU A 163 4.02 1.77 0.59
C LEU A 163 2.89 0.79 0.33
N SER A 164 1.70 1.05 0.86
CA SER A 164 0.56 0.14 0.71
C SER A 164 -0.68 0.82 0.19
N LEU A 165 -1.38 0.14 -0.71
CA LEU A 165 -2.64 0.60 -1.31
C LEU A 165 -3.82 -0.01 -0.54
N CYS A 166 -4.84 0.79 -0.27
CA CYS A 166 -6.06 0.36 0.39
C CYS A 166 -7.27 0.65 -0.50
N LEU A 167 -8.33 -0.15 -0.34
CA LEU A 167 -9.58 -0.10 -1.08
C LEU A 167 -10.69 0.61 -0.29
N LEU A 168 -11.72 1.10 -0.99
CA LEU A 168 -12.86 1.76 -0.36
C LEU A 168 -13.86 0.77 0.26
N SER A 169 -13.86 -0.48 -0.19
CA SER A 169 -14.89 -1.44 0.22
C SER A 169 -14.35 -2.88 0.29
N PRO A 170 -14.76 -3.66 1.32
CA PRO A 170 -14.38 -5.06 1.41
C PRO A 170 -15.01 -5.90 0.29
N ASN A 171 -16.09 -5.42 -0.35
CA ASN A 171 -16.70 -6.11 -1.49
C ASN A 171 -15.79 -6.13 -2.73
N GLU A 172 -14.81 -5.25 -2.81
CA GLU A 172 -13.84 -5.21 -3.90
C GLU A 172 -12.71 -6.24 -3.72
N ILE A 173 -12.65 -6.84 -2.53
CA ILE A 173 -11.63 -7.83 -2.16
C ILE A 173 -12.02 -9.23 -2.64
N LYS A 174 -13.28 -9.44 -3.07
CA LYS A 174 -13.77 -10.74 -3.57
C LYS A 174 -12.92 -11.30 -4.72
N ASP A 175 -12.60 -10.46 -5.70
CA ASP A 175 -11.74 -10.84 -6.84
C ASP A 175 -10.32 -11.21 -6.38
N TYR A 176 -9.83 -10.60 -5.30
CA TYR A 176 -8.52 -10.91 -4.73
C TYR A 176 -8.55 -12.23 -3.97
N LEU A 177 -9.58 -12.47 -3.16
CA LEU A 177 -9.77 -13.74 -2.43
C LEU A 177 -9.86 -14.91 -3.40
N GLN A 178 -10.62 -14.77 -4.49
CA GLN A 178 -10.72 -15.79 -5.53
C GLN A 178 -9.38 -16.08 -6.20
N LYS A 179 -8.58 -15.05 -6.50
CA LYS A 179 -7.24 -15.22 -7.09
C LYS A 179 -6.23 -15.88 -6.16
N ASN A 180 -6.46 -15.79 -4.85
CA ASN A 180 -5.58 -16.34 -3.82
C ASN A 180 -6.25 -17.50 -3.06
N ALA A 181 -7.19 -18.20 -3.69
CA ALA A 181 -7.84 -19.37 -3.12
C ALA A 181 -6.80 -20.36 -2.55
N GLY A 182 -7.09 -20.92 -1.38
CA GLY A 182 -6.16 -21.75 -0.60
C GLY A 182 -5.21 -20.99 0.34
N ASN A 183 -5.20 -19.65 0.33
CA ASN A 183 -4.44 -18.85 1.30
C ASN A 183 -5.35 -18.22 2.36
N ILE A 184 -4.81 -18.02 3.56
CA ILE A 184 -5.46 -17.21 4.59
C ILE A 184 -5.18 -15.72 4.28
N VAL A 185 -6.23 -14.89 4.25
CA VAL A 185 -6.13 -13.45 3.94
C VAL A 185 -6.68 -12.63 5.10
N LEU A 186 -5.89 -11.69 5.61
CA LEU A 186 -6.28 -10.72 6.64
C LEU A 186 -6.95 -9.51 5.98
N LEU A 187 -8.13 -9.10 6.47
CA LEU A 187 -8.87 -7.91 6.02
C LEU A 187 -8.80 -6.79 7.04
N ILE A 188 -7.84 -5.89 6.89
CA ILE A 188 -7.61 -4.83 7.87
C ILE A 188 -8.49 -3.63 7.53
N GLY A 189 -9.39 -3.27 8.45
CA GLY A 189 -10.24 -2.09 8.35
C GLY A 189 -9.58 -0.93 9.10
N HIS A 190 -9.01 0.03 8.39
CA HIS A 190 -8.38 1.17 9.05
C HIS A 190 -9.44 2.26 9.27
N LYS A 191 -9.56 2.76 10.50
CA LYS A 191 -10.23 4.03 10.73
C LYS A 191 -9.21 5.12 10.46
N SER A 192 -9.19 5.62 9.23
CA SER A 192 -8.24 6.65 8.82
C SER A 192 -8.45 7.93 9.61
N VAL A 193 -7.42 8.39 10.31
CA VAL A 193 -7.29 9.75 10.82
C VAL A 193 -6.19 10.41 9.99
N ASN A 194 -6.52 11.49 9.27
CA ASN A 194 -5.62 12.25 8.38
C ASN A 194 -5.03 11.46 7.19
N GLY A 195 -5.77 10.48 6.68
CA GLY A 195 -5.35 9.77 5.49
C GLY A 195 -5.52 10.60 4.21
N LYS A 196 -4.51 10.63 3.32
CA LYS A 196 -4.59 11.21 1.98
C LYS A 196 -5.34 10.31 0.97
N SER A 197 -6.48 10.78 0.47
CA SER A 197 -7.22 10.08 -0.60
C SER A 197 -6.47 10.18 -1.94
N ILE A 198 -6.28 9.04 -2.61
CA ILE A 198 -5.63 8.97 -3.94
C ILE A 198 -6.58 8.54 -5.06
N THR A 199 -7.86 8.35 -4.77
CA THR A 199 -8.85 7.76 -5.69
C THR A 199 -8.88 8.44 -7.05
N GLU A 200 -8.98 9.76 -7.07
CA GLU A 200 -9.05 10.55 -8.31
C GLU A 200 -7.75 10.46 -9.13
N TYR A 201 -6.63 10.20 -8.46
CA TYR A 201 -5.29 10.16 -9.02
C TYR A 201 -4.82 8.74 -9.36
N SER A 202 -5.64 7.73 -9.08
CA SER A 202 -5.31 6.33 -9.33
C SER A 202 -5.83 5.84 -10.69
N ASP A 203 -5.14 4.85 -11.26
CA ASP A 203 -5.55 4.10 -12.46
C ASP A 203 -6.74 3.18 -12.20
N ASN A 204 -6.93 2.77 -10.94
CA ASN A 204 -8.08 2.02 -10.49
C ASN A 204 -8.82 2.80 -9.40
N LYS A 205 -9.97 3.40 -9.74
CA LYS A 205 -10.80 4.22 -8.84
C LYS A 205 -11.35 3.48 -7.60
N LYS A 206 -11.09 2.18 -7.48
CA LYS A 206 -11.34 1.40 -6.26
C LYS A 206 -10.29 1.64 -5.17
N ILE A 207 -9.09 2.08 -5.57
CA ILE A 207 -7.99 2.41 -4.67
C ILE A 207 -8.32 3.73 -3.97
N ALA A 208 -8.52 3.66 -2.67
CA ALA A 208 -8.91 4.77 -1.82
C ALA A 208 -7.72 5.59 -1.36
N TYR A 209 -6.69 4.88 -0.92
CA TYR A 209 -5.76 5.38 0.07
C TYR A 209 -4.40 4.73 -0.05
N LEU A 210 -3.38 5.44 0.43
CA LEU A 210 -2.02 4.95 0.48
C LEU A 210 -1.41 5.14 1.87
N ILE A 211 -0.97 4.03 2.48
CA ILE A 211 -0.23 4.02 3.74
C ILE A 211 1.24 4.34 3.42
N TRP A 212 1.76 5.42 4.00
CA TRP A 212 3.17 5.80 3.85
C TRP A 212 4.09 4.87 4.68
N PRO A 213 5.26 4.46 4.15
CA PRO A 213 6.22 3.66 4.90
C PRO A 213 6.64 4.33 6.20
N GLY A 214 6.77 3.54 7.25
CA GLY A 214 7.09 4.02 8.59
C GLY A 214 5.85 4.38 9.39
N THR A 215 4.64 4.33 8.83
CA THR A 215 3.39 4.47 9.59
C THR A 215 3.30 3.38 10.66
N LYS A 216 3.10 3.79 11.92
CA LYS A 216 2.76 2.86 13.01
C LYS A 216 1.25 2.62 13.05
N LEU A 217 0.88 1.35 13.18
CA LEU A 217 -0.49 0.90 13.40
C LEU A 217 -0.65 0.34 14.80
N GLY A 218 -1.61 0.84 15.56
CA GLY A 218 -2.06 0.25 16.82
C GLY A 218 -3.43 -0.40 16.67
N VAL A 219 -3.60 -1.63 17.15
CA VAL A 219 -4.90 -2.34 17.10
C VAL A 219 -5.79 -1.83 18.22
N PHE A 220 -6.95 -1.27 17.86
CA PHE A 220 -7.97 -0.85 18.80
C PHE A 220 -9.03 -1.93 19.03
N LYS A 221 -9.32 -2.75 18.01
CA LYS A 221 -10.32 -3.83 18.10
C LYS A 221 -10.03 -4.90 17.05
N SER A 222 -10.19 -6.17 17.43
CA SER A 222 -10.10 -7.33 16.53
C SER A 222 -11.39 -8.16 16.57
N LYS A 223 -11.89 -8.59 15.41
CA LYS A 223 -12.97 -9.59 15.31
C LYS A 223 -12.58 -10.68 14.31
N ARG A 224 -12.61 -11.94 14.73
CA ARG A 224 -12.41 -13.10 13.85
C ARG A 224 -13.76 -13.54 13.28
N LYS A 225 -13.81 -13.81 11.98
CA LYS A 225 -14.92 -14.45 11.28
C LYS A 225 -14.38 -15.62 10.47
N SER A 226 -14.99 -16.79 10.62
CA SER A 226 -14.88 -17.85 9.61
C SER A 226 -15.81 -17.46 8.46
N CYS A 227 -15.30 -17.45 7.23
CA CYS A 227 -16.08 -17.04 6.07
C CYS A 227 -16.36 -18.26 5.17
N PRO A 228 -17.41 -19.05 5.43
CA PRO A 228 -17.78 -20.18 4.58
C PRO A 228 -18.39 -19.77 3.23
N GLN A 229 -18.62 -18.47 3.00
CA GLN A 229 -19.42 -17.96 1.87
C GLN A 229 -18.61 -17.63 0.60
N TYR A 230 -17.30 -17.79 0.64
CA TYR A 230 -16.42 -17.61 -0.53
C TYR A 230 -16.01 -18.95 -1.18
N LEU A 231 -16.56 -20.06 -0.68
CA LEU A 231 -16.46 -21.42 -1.24
C LEU A 231 -17.53 -21.61 -2.32
N LEU A 232 -17.38 -20.98 -3.50
CA LEU A 232 -18.08 -21.35 -4.73
C LEU A 232 -17.31 -20.84 -5.96
#